data_AF-A0A8S0VCW6-F1
#
_entry.id   AF-A0A8S0VCW6-F1
#
_cell.length_a   1.000
_cell.length_b   1.000
_cell.length_c   1.000
_cell.angle_alpha   90.00
_cell.angle_beta   90.00
_cell.angle_gamma   90.00
#
_symmetry.space_group_name_H-M   'P 1'
#
loop_
_entity.id
_entity.type
_entity.pdbx_description
1 polymer ?
#
loop_
_entity_poly.entity_id
_entity_poly.type
_entity_poly.pdbx_seq_one_letter_code
_entity_poly.pdbx_strand_id
1 'polypeptide(L)' 'MAGRRPGDAEVVYASTEKAERELNWNAKYGIDEMCRDQWNWASKNPYGYESQLSTN' A
#
# COMPACT_ATOMS: atom_id res chain seq x y z
N MET A 1 20.23 -16.56 7.37
CA MET A 1 19.13 -16.36 6.41
C MET A 1 17.83 -16.57 7.18
N ALA A 2 16.96 -15.56 7.28
CA ALA A 2 15.65 -15.73 7.90
C ALA A 2 14.72 -16.51 6.95
N GLY A 3 14.01 -17.51 7.45
CA GLY A 3 13.07 -18.32 6.66
C GLY A 3 11.78 -17.56 6.32
N ARG A 4 10.91 -18.17 5.50
CA ARG A 4 9.57 -17.62 5.22
C ARG A 4 8.79 -17.49 6.54
N ARG A 5 8.06 -16.38 6.69
CA ARG A 5 7.23 -16.17 7.88
C ARG A 5 6.06 -17.18 7.84
N PRO A 6 5.75 -17.87 8.95
CA PRO A 6 4.61 -18.79 9.00
C PRO A 6 3.30 -18.10 8.59
N GLY A 7 2.52 -18.74 7.72
CA GLY A 7 1.25 -18.22 7.22
C GLY A 7 1.33 -17.45 5.89
N ASP A 8 2.53 -17.14 5.39
CA ASP A 8 2.66 -16.47 4.09
C ASP A 8 2.34 -17.45 2.93
N ALA A 9 1.37 -17.10 2.08
CA ALA A 9 1.15 -17.75 0.80
C ALA A 9 2.30 -17.46 -0.19
N GLU A 10 2.51 -18.33 -1.18
CA GLU A 10 3.58 -18.14 -2.17
C GLU A 10 3.25 -17.05 -3.19
N VAL A 11 2.05 -17.11 -3.77
CA VAL A 11 1.51 -16.11 -4.72
C VAL A 11 0.01 -15.97 -4.50
N VAL A 12 -0.49 -14.74 -4.51
CA VAL A 12 -1.92 -14.44 -4.45
C VAL A 12 -2.21 -13.15 -5.22
N TYR A 13 -3.26 -13.18 -6.05
CA TYR A 13 -3.76 -12.03 -6.81
C TYR A 13 -5.28 -12.13 -6.96
N ALA A 14 -5.93 -11.00 -7.26
CA ALA A 14 -7.38 -10.91 -7.39
C ALA A 14 -7.82 -10.82 -8.87
N SER A 15 -8.97 -11.42 -9.21
CA SER A 15 -9.73 -11.00 -10.39
C SER A 15 -10.57 -9.75 -10.02
N THR A 16 -10.49 -8.71 -10.84
CA THR A 16 -11.17 -7.41 -10.62
C THR A 16 -12.49 -7.27 -11.37
N GLU A 17 -12.82 -8.24 -12.23
CA GLU A 17 -13.95 -8.18 -13.17
C GLU A 17 -15.30 -7.88 -12.49
N LYS A 18 -15.51 -8.39 -11.28
CA LYS A 18 -16.76 -8.15 -10.53
C LYS A 18 -16.92 -6.68 -10.14
N ALA A 19 -15.85 -6.05 -9.64
CA ALA A 19 -15.87 -4.65 -9.25
C ALA A 19 -16.06 -3.73 -10.46
N GLU A 20 -15.42 -4.08 -11.59
CA GLU A 20 -15.60 -3.38 -12.85
C GLU A 20 -17.04 -3.43 -13.33
N ARG A 21 -17.67 -4.62 -13.35
CA ARG A 21 -19.05 -4.79 -13.82
C ARG A 21 -20.09 -4.14 -12.91
N GLU A 22 -19.95 -4.30 -11.60
CA GLU A 22 -21.02 -3.93 -10.65
C GLU A 22 -20.87 -2.52 -10.11
N LEU A 23 -19.64 -2.02 -10.01
CA LEU A 23 -19.34 -0.71 -9.43
C LEU A 23 -18.84 0.30 -10.46
N ASN A 24 -18.62 -0.13 -11.71
CA ASN A 24 -17.95 0.66 -12.75
C ASN A 24 -16.62 1.24 -12.23
N TRP A 25 -15.90 0.44 -11.45
CA TRP A 25 -14.67 0.84 -10.77
C TRP A 25 -13.51 -0.05 -11.19
N ASN A 26 -12.35 0.56 -11.43
CA ASN A 26 -11.09 -0.13 -11.69
C ASN A 26 -9.94 0.59 -10.98
N ALA A 27 -8.91 -0.18 -10.57
CA ALA A 27 -7.65 0.40 -10.11
C ALA A 27 -6.96 1.11 -11.28
N LYS A 28 -6.50 2.34 -11.06
CA LYS A 28 -5.98 3.23 -12.12
C LYS A 28 -4.47 3.37 -12.14
N TYR A 29 -3.80 3.00 -11.05
CA TYR A 29 -2.38 3.23 -10.84
C TYR A 29 -1.63 1.90 -10.79
N GLY A 30 -0.44 1.87 -11.38
CA GLY A 30 0.44 0.72 -11.39
C GLY A 30 1.48 0.76 -10.27
N ILE A 31 2.43 -0.16 -10.33
CA ILE A 31 3.48 -0.29 -9.32
C ILE A 31 4.40 0.94 -9.27
N ASP A 32 4.71 1.55 -10.42
CA ASP A 32 5.61 2.70 -10.47
C ASP A 32 5.01 3.92 -9.76
N GLU A 33 3.72 4.20 -9.96
CA GLU A 33 3.03 5.26 -9.23
C GLU A 33 2.96 4.96 -7.74
N MET A 34 2.64 3.71 -7.37
CA MET A 34 2.60 3.29 -5.96
C MET A 34 3.94 3.51 -5.26
N CYS A 35 5.05 3.09 -5.89
CA CYS A 35 6.40 3.24 -5.33
C CYS A 35 6.82 4.71 -5.22
N ARG A 36 6.55 5.52 -6.27
CA ARG A 36 6.86 6.96 -6.26
C ARG A 36 6.11 7.69 -5.16
N ASP A 37 4.80 7.43 -5.04
CA ASP A 37 3.94 8.15 -4.11
C ASP A 37 4.27 7.76 -2.66
N GLN A 38 4.57 6.48 -2.41
CA GLN A 38 5.07 6.01 -1.11
C GLN A 38 6.41 6.64 -0.74
N TRP A 39 7.37 6.68 -1.68
CA TRP A 39 8.68 7.29 -1.43
C TRP A 39 8.56 8.79 -1.13
N ASN A 40 7.72 9.50 -1.88
CA ASN A 40 7.47 10.92 -1.64
C ASN A 40 6.88 11.17 -0.24
N TRP A 41 5.94 10.34 0.22
CA TRP A 41 5.42 10.45 1.58
C TRP A 41 6.49 10.13 2.63
N ALA A 42 7.18 8.99 2.52
CA ALA A 42 8.16 8.55 3.50
C ALA A 42 9.34 9.52 3.62
N SER A 43 9.81 10.07 2.49
CA SER A 43 10.89 11.05 2.46
C SER A 43 10.52 12.36 3.15
N LYS A 44 9.25 12.78 3.04
CA LYS A 44 8.75 14.02 3.65
C LYS A 44 8.32 13.83 5.11
N ASN A 45 7.99 12.61 5.49
CA ASN A 45 7.46 12.25 6.81
C ASN A 45 8.29 11.11 7.40
N PRO A 46 9.59 11.32 7.69
CA PRO A 46 10.49 10.24 8.14
C PRO A 46 10.06 9.58 9.45
N TYR A 47 9.25 10.28 10.26
CA TYR A 47 8.70 9.78 11.53
C TYR A 47 7.18 9.54 11.47
N GLY A 48 6.60 9.56 10.26
CA GLY A 48 5.15 9.46 10.07
C GLY A 48 4.43 10.75 10.43
N TYR A 49 3.18 10.63 10.88
CA TYR A 49 2.38 11.76 11.34
C TYR A 49 2.86 12.25 12.71
N GLU A 50 2.98 13.57 12.88
CA GLU A 50 3.21 14.17 14.19
C GLU A 50 2.00 13.93 15.10
N SER A 51 2.24 13.40 16.29
CA SER A 51 1.23 13.31 17.35
C SER A 51 1.06 14.69 17.96
N GLN A 52 -0.17 15.23 18.01
CA GLN A 52 -0.48 16.53 18.63
C GLN A 52 -0.33 16.55 20.18
N LEU A 53 0.37 15.58 20.78
CA LEU A 53 0.55 15.46 22.23
C LEU A 53 1.93 15.90 22.73
N SER A 54 2.62 16.81 22.01
CA SER A 54 3.88 17.40 22.49
C SER A 54 3.84 18.93 22.53
N THR A 55 2.97 19.50 23.35
CA THR A 55 3.25 20.81 23.95
C THR A 55 2.64 20.88 25.35
N ASN A 56 3.52 20.92 26.35
CA ASN A 56 3.22 21.52 27.66
C ASN A 56 3.10 23.04 27.51
#